data_AF-A0A8S1VIU4-F1
#
_entry.id   AF-A0A8S1VIU4-F1
#
_cell.length_a   1.000
_cell.length_b   1.000
_cell.length_c   1.000
_cell.angle_alpha   90.00
_cell.angle_beta   90.00
_cell.angle_gamma   90.00
#
_symmetry.space_group_name_H-M   'P 1'
#
loop_
_entity.id
_entity.type
_entity.pdbx_description
1 polymer ?
#
loop_
_entity_poly.entity_id
_entity_poly.type
_entity_poly.pdbx_seq_one_letter_code
_entity_poly.pdbx_strand_id
1 'polypeptide(L)'
;MRHIIRPKSQQQKVLTNSSNTQYGSQNQGKFNLSNKYENLLDQLKVRQNQEMIDVLEEEQQLEFEREQAMANAKNPEEQKRLEKLFQIERNKTNQRLEQIKREHQRQQEEFRNQS
;
A
#
# COMPACT_ATOMS: atom_id res chain seq x y z
N MET A 1 -23.06 -14.81 -3.83
CA MET A 1 -21.85 -14.70 -4.70
C MET A 1 -22.28 -14.16 -6.05
N ARG A 2 -21.93 -12.90 -6.38
CA ARG A 2 -22.23 -12.29 -7.68
C ARG A 2 -20.93 -12.22 -8.49
N HIS A 3 -20.79 -13.10 -9.47
CA HIS A 3 -19.68 -13.09 -10.42
C HIS A 3 -19.91 -12.00 -11.47
N ILE A 4 -19.05 -10.98 -11.51
CA ILE A 4 -19.02 -9.99 -12.57
C ILE A 4 -18.10 -10.53 -13.66
N ILE A 5 -18.69 -11.08 -14.71
CA ILE A 5 -17.98 -11.54 -15.91
C ILE A 5 -17.76 -10.32 -16.82
N ARG A 6 -16.49 -9.91 -16.96
CA ARG A 6 -16.10 -8.82 -17.87
C ARG A 6 -16.03 -9.36 -19.32
N PRO A 7 -16.74 -8.76 -20.30
CA PRO A 7 -16.65 -9.20 -21.68
C PRO A 7 -15.32 -8.77 -22.32
N LYS A 8 -14.76 -9.66 -23.14
CA LYS A 8 -13.55 -9.44 -23.94
C LYS A 8 -13.81 -8.36 -24.99
N SER A 9 -13.18 -7.20 -24.85
CA SER A 9 -13.24 -6.13 -25.83
C SER A 9 -12.40 -6.48 -27.06
N GLN A 10 -13.01 -6.24 -28.21
CA GLN A 10 -12.54 -6.44 -29.57
C GLN A 10 -11.17 -5.80 -29.84
N GLN A 11 -10.36 -6.54 -30.61
CA GLN A 11 -9.24 -6.01 -31.37
C GLN A 11 -9.73 -4.89 -32.29
N GLN A 12 -9.10 -3.71 -32.27
CA GLN A 12 -9.14 -2.80 -33.41
C GLN A 12 -7.90 -1.89 -33.48
N LYS A 13 -7.14 -2.13 -34.57
CA LYS A 13 -6.36 -1.21 -35.38
C LYS A 13 -5.18 -0.46 -34.76
N VAL A 14 -4.00 -1.03 -35.04
CA VAL A 14 -2.74 -0.33 -35.27
C VAL A 14 -2.98 0.83 -36.26
N LEU A 15 -2.71 2.06 -35.81
CA LEU A 15 -2.51 3.22 -36.69
C LEU A 15 -1.19 3.86 -36.29
N THR A 16 -0.15 3.50 -37.05
CA THR A 16 1.11 4.22 -37.11
C THR A 16 0.87 5.53 -37.86
N ASN A 17 0.99 6.67 -37.19
CA ASN A 17 1.15 7.94 -37.86
C ASN A 17 2.34 8.69 -37.27
N SER A 18 3.48 8.53 -37.93
CA SER A 18 4.53 9.53 -37.96
C SER A 18 3.93 10.84 -38.50
N SER A 19 3.96 11.89 -37.69
CA SER A 19 3.77 13.25 -38.17
C SER A 19 4.77 14.13 -37.46
N ASN A 20 5.72 14.55 -38.29
CA ASN A 20 6.79 15.49 -38.01
C ASN A 20 6.17 16.84 -37.62
N THR A 21 6.21 17.17 -36.33
CA THR A 21 5.85 18.51 -35.83
C THR A 21 7.06 19.08 -35.10
N GLN A 22 7.95 19.66 -35.90
CA GLN A 22 9.00 20.56 -35.48
C GLN A 22 8.37 21.89 -35.03
N TYR A 23 8.11 22.05 -33.73
CA TYR A 23 7.86 23.34 -33.07
C TYR A 23 8.47 23.32 -31.66
N GLY A 24 9.35 24.29 -31.37
CA GLY A 24 9.65 24.70 -29.99
C GLY A 24 10.73 23.92 -29.24
N SER A 25 12.00 24.11 -29.64
CA SER A 25 13.19 23.72 -28.87
C SER A 25 13.42 24.60 -27.63
N GLN A 26 12.45 24.64 -26.70
CA GLN A 26 12.64 25.18 -25.33
C GLN A 26 11.88 24.43 -24.22
N ASN A 27 11.09 23.39 -24.52
CA ASN A 27 10.29 22.67 -23.51
C ASN A 27 10.73 21.22 -23.20
N GLN A 28 11.81 20.73 -23.80
CA GLN A 28 12.27 19.34 -23.57
C GLN A 28 12.77 19.08 -22.14
N GLY A 29 13.21 20.12 -21.41
CA GLY A 29 13.60 19.99 -20.00
C GLY A 29 12.41 19.72 -19.07
N LYS A 30 11.27 20.42 -19.28
CA LYS A 30 10.09 20.33 -18.41
C LYS A 30 9.34 19.01 -18.53
N PHE A 31 9.24 18.45 -19.74
CA PHE A 31 8.56 17.16 -19.96
C PHE A 31 9.34 15.97 -19.39
N ASN A 32 10.68 16.02 -19.47
CA ASN A 32 11.55 15.00 -18.85
C ASN A 32 11.58 15.09 -17.31
N LEU A 33 11.48 16.30 -16.75
CA LEU A 33 11.37 16.50 -15.30
C LEU A 33 10.02 15.99 -14.76
N SER A 34 8.91 16.28 -15.45
CA SER A 34 7.57 15.80 -15.08
C SER A 34 7.52 14.26 -15.05
N ASN A 35 8.07 13.59 -16.07
CA ASN A 35 8.10 12.12 -16.10
C ASN A 35 8.98 11.51 -15.00
N LYS A 36 10.10 12.16 -14.65
CA LYS A 36 10.95 11.71 -13.53
C LYS A 36 10.24 11.88 -12.19
N TYR A 37 9.50 12.97 -12.03
CA TYR A 37 8.75 13.27 -10.81
C TYR A 37 7.60 12.28 -10.59
N GLU A 38 6.80 11.99 -11.63
CA GLU A 38 5.74 10.97 -11.56
C GLU A 38 6.31 9.58 -11.24
N ASN A 39 7.44 9.21 -11.86
CA ASN A 39 8.10 7.93 -11.56
C ASN A 39 8.58 7.83 -10.09
N LEU A 40 9.08 8.92 -9.52
CA LEU A 40 9.49 8.97 -8.12
C LEU A 40 8.30 8.87 -7.17
N LEU A 41 7.18 9.53 -7.50
CA LEU A 41 5.94 9.45 -6.73
C LEU A 41 5.37 8.02 -6.73
N ASP A 42 5.38 7.35 -7.87
CA ASP A 42 4.88 5.99 -7.98
C ASP A 42 5.77 4.99 -7.25
N GLN A 43 7.09 5.17 -7.28
CA GLN A 43 8.01 4.38 -6.45
C GLN A 43 7.76 4.58 -4.95
N LEU A 44 7.48 5.81 -4.52
CA LEU A 44 7.13 6.11 -3.13
C LEU A 44 5.84 5.37 -2.72
N LYS A 45 4.78 5.46 -3.54
CA LYS A 45 3.51 4.76 -3.29
C LYS A 45 3.70 3.24 -3.21
N VAL A 46 4.47 2.66 -4.14
CA VAL A 46 4.73 1.21 -4.15
C VAL A 46 5.44 0.78 -2.87
N ARG A 47 6.46 1.53 -2.43
CA ARG A 47 7.15 1.24 -1.17
C ARG A 47 6.21 1.34 0.03
N GLN A 48 5.43 2.40 0.11
CA GLN A 48 4.47 2.61 1.21
C GLN A 48 3.42 1.50 1.26
N ASN A 49 2.91 1.08 0.10
CA ASN A 49 1.97 -0.03 0.01
C ASN A 49 2.61 -1.36 0.44
N GLN A 50 3.84 -1.64 0.00
CA GLN A 50 4.53 -2.87 0.39
C GLN A 50 4.76 -2.92 1.90
N GLU A 51 5.24 -1.84 2.50
CA GLU A 51 5.43 -1.77 3.96
C GLU A 51 4.12 -1.98 4.72
N MET A 52 3.01 -1.44 4.22
CA MET A 52 1.69 -1.67 4.82
C MET A 52 1.24 -3.12 4.68
N ILE A 53 1.48 -3.75 3.52
CA ILE A 53 1.17 -5.16 3.29
C ILE A 53 1.96 -6.03 4.28
N ASP A 54 3.26 -5.80 4.41
CA ASP A 54 4.14 -6.59 5.29
C ASP A 54 3.64 -6.56 6.75
N VAL A 55 3.21 -5.39 7.24
CA VAL A 55 2.68 -5.23 8.61
C VAL A 55 1.33 -5.90 8.78
N LEU A 56 0.47 -5.87 7.75
CA LEU A 56 -0.84 -6.52 7.80
C LEU A 56 -0.70 -8.05 7.75
N GLU A 57 0.23 -8.58 6.96
CA GLU A 57 0.54 -10.00 6.92
C GLU A 57 1.11 -10.49 8.26
N GLU A 58 1.99 -9.70 8.88
CA GLU A 58 2.52 -9.97 10.23
C GLU A 58 1.38 -10.03 11.26
N GLU A 59 0.47 -9.05 11.29
CA GLU A 59 -0.65 -9.07 12.24
C GLU A 59 -1.63 -10.21 11.95
N GLN A 60 -1.87 -10.58 10.70
CA GLN A 60 -2.71 -11.72 10.36
C GLN A 60 -2.13 -13.03 10.89
N GLN A 61 -0.82 -13.22 10.77
CA GLN A 61 -0.13 -14.38 11.31
C GLN A 61 -0.22 -14.43 12.84
N LEU A 62 0.01 -13.30 13.51
CA LEU A 62 -0.12 -13.20 14.96
C LEU A 62 -1.56 -13.50 15.42
N GLU A 63 -2.56 -12.99 14.71
CA GLU A 63 -3.96 -13.24 15.06
C GLU A 63 -4.32 -14.73 14.93
N PHE A 64 -3.81 -15.42 13.91
CA PHE A 64 -3.97 -16.86 13.78
C PHE A 64 -3.31 -17.63 14.95
N GLU A 65 -2.15 -17.19 15.43
CA GLU A 65 -1.49 -17.78 16.60
C GLU A 65 -2.29 -17.55 17.89
N ARG A 66 -2.87 -16.36 18.06
CA ARG A 66 -3.75 -16.03 19.19
C ARG A 66 -5.01 -16.88 19.19
N GLU A 67 -5.66 -17.07 18.03
CA GLU A 67 -6.84 -17.92 17.89
C GLU A 67 -6.54 -19.36 18.30
N GLN A 68 -5.40 -19.91 17.85
CA GLN A 68 -4.96 -21.24 18.27
C GLN A 68 -4.67 -21.32 19.78
N ALA A 69 -4.01 -20.31 20.35
CA ALA A 69 -3.74 -20.25 21.79
C ALA A 69 -5.04 -20.21 22.61
N MET A 70 -6.02 -19.40 22.20
CA MET A 70 -7.34 -19.34 22.84
C MET A 70 -8.11 -20.66 22.70
N ALA A 71 -8.08 -21.29 21.53
CA ALA A 71 -8.74 -22.58 21.30
C ALA A 71 -8.15 -23.70 22.18
N ASN A 72 -6.85 -23.64 22.46
CA ASN A 72 -6.15 -24.63 23.30
C ASN A 72 -6.28 -24.35 24.81
N ALA A 73 -6.68 -23.14 25.21
CA ALA A 73 -6.83 -22.77 26.61
C ALA A 73 -8.08 -23.42 27.23
N LYS A 74 -7.87 -24.38 28.13
CA LYS A 74 -8.95 -25.14 28.80
C LYS A 74 -9.47 -24.46 30.08
N ASN A 75 -8.67 -23.59 30.70
CA ASN A 75 -9.02 -22.90 31.95
C ASN A 75 -9.58 -21.50 31.67
N PRO A 76 -10.76 -21.14 32.20
CA PRO A 76 -11.32 -19.80 32.11
C PRO A 76 -10.41 -18.67 32.61
N GLU A 77 -9.59 -18.90 33.63
CA GLU A 77 -8.65 -17.87 34.13
C GLU A 77 -7.52 -17.61 33.14
N GLU A 78 -7.00 -18.69 32.52
CA GLU A 78 -5.97 -18.58 31.51
C GLU A 78 -6.50 -17.91 30.24
N GLN A 79 -7.73 -18.22 29.82
CA GLN A 79 -8.40 -17.52 28.73
C GLN A 79 -8.50 -16.01 28.99
N LYS A 80 -8.91 -15.60 30.20
CA LYS A 80 -8.96 -14.17 30.57
C LYS A 80 -7.58 -13.51 30.57
N ARG A 81 -6.54 -14.23 30.97
CA ARG A 81 -5.16 -13.73 30.96
C ARG A 81 -4.66 -13.55 29.53
N LEU A 82 -4.87 -14.54 28.68
CA LEU A 82 -4.50 -14.50 27.26
C LEU A 82 -5.26 -13.39 26.53
N GLU A 83 -6.56 -13.25 26.76
CA GLU A 83 -7.37 -12.17 26.18
C GLU A 83 -6.81 -10.78 26.54
N LYS A 84 -6.45 -10.55 27.82
CA LYS A 84 -5.82 -9.28 28.23
C LYS A 84 -4.47 -9.06 27.55
N LEU A 85 -3.65 -10.11 27.46
CA LEU A 85 -2.35 -10.02 26.80
C LEU A 85 -2.50 -9.66 25.32
N PHE A 86 -3.38 -10.37 24.62
CA PHE A 86 -3.66 -10.15 23.21
C PHE A 86 -4.27 -8.78 22.95
N GLN A 87 -5.09 -8.26 23.86
CA GLN A 87 -5.59 -6.89 23.76
C GLN A 87 -4.46 -5.85 23.82
N ILE A 88 -3.46 -6.06 24.70
CA ILE A 88 -2.28 -5.19 24.78
C ILE A 88 -1.47 -5.28 23.48
N GLU A 89 -1.29 -6.47 22.93
CA GLU A 89 -0.57 -6.66 21.67
C GLU A 89 -1.28 -6.01 20.49
N ARG A 90 -2.60 -6.22 20.33
CA ARG A 90 -3.41 -5.53 19.31
C ARG A 90 -3.26 -4.01 19.42
N ASN A 91 -3.28 -3.48 20.63
CA ASN A 91 -3.07 -2.04 20.84
C ASN A 91 -1.67 -1.60 20.40
N LYS A 92 -0.62 -2.40 20.63
CA LYS A 92 0.73 -2.11 20.15
C LYS A 92 0.82 -2.15 18.63
N THR A 93 0.25 -3.16 17.98
CA THR A 93 0.21 -3.24 16.52
C THR A 93 -0.53 -2.04 15.93
N ASN A 94 -1.68 -1.67 16.50
CA ASN A 94 -2.42 -0.47 16.09
C ASN A 94 -1.57 0.81 16.22
N GLN A 95 -0.82 0.96 17.31
CA GLN A 95 0.10 2.09 17.47
C GLN A 95 1.20 2.11 16.41
N ARG A 96 1.80 0.94 16.09
CA ARG A 96 2.81 0.81 15.03
C ARG A 96 2.22 1.18 13.66
N LEU A 97 1.01 0.71 13.35
CA LEU A 97 0.34 1.00 12.09
C LEU A 97 0.01 2.50 11.95
N GLU A 98 -0.43 3.15 13.03
CA GLU A 98 -0.64 4.60 13.06
C GLU A 98 0.66 5.42 12.99
N GLN A 99 1.79 4.88 13.47
CA GLN A 99 3.10 5.51 13.26
C GLN A 99 3.52 5.44 11.79
N ILE A 100 3.38 4.27 11.15
CA ILE A 100 3.70 4.08 9.73
C ILE A 100 2.84 4.98 8.85
N LYS A 101 1.53 5.06 9.10
CA LYS A 101 0.63 5.99 8.38
C LYS A 101 1.08 7.44 8.49
N ARG A 102 1.44 7.89 9.70
CA ARG A 102 1.93 9.26 9.92
C ARG A 102 3.24 9.51 9.18
N GLU A 103 4.14 8.54 9.19
CA GLU A 103 5.40 8.62 8.45
C GLU A 103 5.16 8.66 6.94
N HIS A 104 4.25 7.85 6.41
CA HIS A 104 3.86 7.90 5.00
C HIS A 104 3.28 9.24 4.60
N GLN A 105 2.41 9.82 5.44
CA GLN A 105 1.86 11.16 5.24
C GLN A 105 2.96 12.22 5.22
N ARG A 106 3.88 12.19 6.19
CA ARG A 106 5.03 13.10 6.23
C ARG A 106 5.88 13.01 4.96
N GLN A 107 6.20 11.79 4.51
CA GLN A 107 6.96 11.58 3.29
C GLN A 107 6.24 12.12 2.04
N GLN A 108 4.92 11.96 1.96
CA GLN A 108 4.12 12.52 0.87
C GLN A 108 4.10 14.06 0.89
N GLU A 109 4.01 14.67 2.07
CA GLU A 109 4.09 16.13 2.23
C GLU A 109 5.47 16.68 1.88
N GLU A 110 6.54 16.01 2.31
CA GLU A 110 7.92 16.37 1.95
C GLU A 110 8.15 16.27 0.44
N PHE A 111 7.65 15.21 -0.19
CA PHE A 111 7.73 15.03 -1.63
C PHE A 111 6.97 16.14 -2.39
N ARG A 112 5.77 16.50 -1.90
CA ARG A 112 4.97 17.59 -2.45
C ARG A 112 5.67 18.96 -2.32
N ASN A 113 6.34 19.22 -1.20
CA ASN A 113 7.01 20.50 -0.94
C ASN A 113 8.34 20.67 -1.70
N GLN A 114 8.88 19.58 -2.27
CA GLN A 114 10.11 19.60 -3.10
C GLN A 114 9.85 19.86 -4.59
N SER A 115 8.59 20.09 -4.98
CA SER A 115 8.11 20.13 -6.37
C SER A 115 7.49 21.46 -6.75
#